data_AF-A0A9N8WMJ6-F1
#
_entry.id   AF-A0A9N8WMJ6-F1
#
_cell.length_a   1.000
_cell.length_b   1.000
_cell.length_c   1.000
_cell.angle_alpha   90.00
_cell.angle_beta   90.00
_cell.angle_gamma   90.00
#
_symmetry.space_group_name_H-M   'P 1'
#
loop_
_entity.id
_entity.type
_entity.pdbx_description
1 polymer ?
#
loop_
_entity_poly.entity_id
_entity_poly.type
_entity_poly.pdbx_seq_one_letter_code
_entity_poly.pdbx_strand_id
1 'polypeptide(L)'
;MYLPRNFFLNLSIYVITKTISNVMSSYISIFITVNLLTVEKVKVKSQDDIKDFLNVRKELDLEDKDINKLYDQRVMNNIFLTLKYKMLVNPLLSIPVRSAIKLLEFINKIQGNKRTSFSHTLYHICK
;
A
#
# COMPACT_ATOMS: atom_id res chain seq x y z
N MET A 1 -13.78 46.73 -25.09
CA MET A 1 -14.02 45.57 -24.19
C MET A 1 -12.84 45.52 -23.23
N TYR A 2 -13.03 45.93 -21.97
CA TYR A 2 -11.95 45.92 -20.96
C TYR A 2 -12.05 44.63 -20.14
N LEU A 3 -10.98 43.83 -20.11
CA LEU A 3 -10.89 42.70 -19.18
C LEU A 3 -10.75 43.24 -17.76
N PRO A 4 -11.50 42.70 -16.79
CA PRO A 4 -11.40 43.13 -15.40
C PRO A 4 -9.97 42.92 -14.90
N ARG A 5 -9.44 43.87 -14.13
CA ARG A 5 -8.06 43.90 -13.62
C ARG A 5 -7.63 42.61 -12.91
N ASN A 6 -8.61 41.86 -12.39
CA ASN A 6 -8.41 40.61 -11.66
C ASN A 6 -8.35 39.36 -12.55
N PHE A 7 -8.59 39.49 -13.86
CA PHE A 7 -8.60 38.37 -14.80
C PHE A 7 -7.23 37.69 -14.89
N PHE A 8 -6.16 38.50 -15.04
CA PHE A 8 -4.79 37.99 -15.13
C PHE A 8 -4.30 37.41 -13.79
N LEU A 9 -4.73 37.98 -12.66
CA LEU A 9 -4.41 37.45 -11.33
C LEU A 9 -5.03 36.07 -11.10
N ASN A 10 -6.33 35.92 -11.39
CA ASN A 10 -7.01 34.63 -11.23
C ASN A 10 -6.45 33.55 -12.17
N LEU A 11 -6.09 33.92 -13.40
CA LEU A 11 -5.44 33.00 -14.34
C LEU A 11 -4.06 32.57 -13.83
N SER A 12 -3.26 33.49 -13.29
CA SER A 12 -1.94 33.18 -12.73
C SER A 12 -2.03 32.25 -11.52
N ILE A 13 -2.98 32.48 -10.60
CA ILE A 13 -3.23 31.62 -9.43
C ILE A 13 -3.65 30.22 -9.87
N TYR A 14 -4.54 30.12 -10.86
CA TYR A 14 -4.97 28.83 -11.41
C TYR A 14 -3.82 28.05 -12.05
N VAL A 15 -2.95 28.71 -12.81
CA VAL A 15 -1.77 28.07 -13.42
C VAL A 15 -0.78 27.60 -12.35
N ILE A 16 -0.53 28.40 -11.31
CA ILE A 16 0.37 28.05 -10.21
C ILE A 16 -0.16 26.85 -9.43
N THR A 17 -1.44 26.88 -9.02
CA THR A 17 -2.08 25.79 -8.25
C THR A 17 -2.08 24.47 -9.04
N LYS A 18 -2.36 24.51 -10.34
CA LYS A 18 -2.32 23.33 -11.21
C LYS A 18 -0.90 22.78 -11.38
N THR A 19 0.10 23.65 -11.52
CA THR A 19 1.52 23.25 -11.63
C THR A 19 2.00 22.59 -10.34
N ILE A 20 1.68 23.15 -9.17
CA ILE A 20 2.02 22.57 -7.86
C ILE A 20 1.37 21.19 -7.68
N SER A 21 0.09 21.05 -8.05
CA SER A 21 -0.62 19.77 -8.00
C SER A 21 0.04 18.69 -8.86
N ASN A 22 0.46 19.05 -10.07
CA ASN A 22 1.12 18.12 -10.99
C ASN A 22 2.51 17.69 -10.48
N VAL A 23 3.29 18.64 -9.96
CA VAL A 23 4.60 18.38 -9.37
C VAL A 23 4.46 17.46 -8.16
N MET A 24 3.52 17.73 -7.26
CA MET A 24 3.24 16.87 -6.11
C MET A 24 2.82 15.45 -6.53
N SER A 25 1.94 15.33 -7.53
CA SER A 25 1.53 14.03 -8.05
C SER A 25 2.67 13.25 -8.72
N SER A 26 3.62 13.96 -9.36
CA SER A 26 4.81 13.37 -9.95
C SER A 26 5.78 12.85 -8.88
N TYR A 27 6.03 13.61 -7.81
CA TYR A 27 6.85 13.14 -6.69
C TYR A 27 6.23 11.92 -5.99
N ILE A 28 4.92 11.90 -5.80
CA ILE A 28 4.21 10.74 -5.25
C ILE A 28 4.36 9.53 -6.18
N SER A 29 4.19 9.72 -7.49
CA SER A 29 4.37 8.65 -8.50
C SER A 29 5.80 8.08 -8.53
N ILE A 30 6.81 8.96 -8.51
CA ILE A 30 8.23 8.57 -8.46
C ILE A 30 8.56 7.88 -7.13
N PHE A 31 8.04 8.37 -6.00
CA PHE A 31 8.22 7.71 -4.71
C PHE A 31 7.61 6.30 -4.68
N ILE A 32 6.46 6.10 -5.31
CA ILE A 32 5.79 4.80 -5.41
C ILE A 32 6.53 3.82 -6.34
N THR A 33 7.14 4.32 -7.41
CA THR A 33 7.92 3.50 -8.37
C THR A 33 9.33 3.18 -7.89
N VAL A 34 9.97 4.05 -7.11
CA VAL A 34 11.34 3.85 -6.59
C VAL A 34 11.37 2.97 -5.33
N ASN A 35 10.27 2.85 -4.58
CA ASN A 35 10.19 2.01 -3.38
C ASN A 35 9.56 0.63 -3.64
N LEU A 36 10.18 -0.17 -4.50
CA LEU A 36 10.10 -1.62 -4.29
C LEU A 36 10.82 -1.90 -2.95
N LEU A 37 10.03 -2.22 -1.91
CA LEU A 37 10.58 -2.62 -0.63
C LEU A 37 11.43 -3.87 -0.84
N THR A 38 12.71 -3.79 -0.50
CA THR A 38 13.57 -4.96 -0.34
C THR A 38 13.45 -5.47 1.08
N VAL A 39 13.80 -6.74 1.32
CA VAL A 39 13.81 -7.31 2.68
C VAL A 39 14.59 -6.44 3.66
N GLU A 40 15.74 -5.93 3.25
CA GLU A 40 16.59 -5.05 4.07
C GLU A 40 15.89 -3.74 4.43
N LYS A 41 15.22 -3.11 3.45
CA LYS A 41 14.45 -1.88 3.68
C LYS A 41 13.24 -2.12 4.60
N VAL A 42 12.58 -3.28 4.51
CA VAL A 42 11.47 -3.62 5.41
C VAL A 42 11.97 -3.79 6.85
N LYS A 43 13.13 -4.43 7.05
CA LYS A 43 13.68 -4.67 8.39
C LYS A 43 13.97 -3.39 9.18
N VAL A 44 14.35 -2.31 8.49
CA VAL A 44 14.72 -1.02 9.12
C VAL A 44 13.57 -0.03 9.25
N LYS A 45 12.39 -0.30 8.69
CA LYS A 45 11.23 0.60 8.76
C LYS A 45 10.63 0.66 10.16
N SER A 46 9.89 1.69 10.51
CA SER A 46 9.04 1.64 11.70
C SER A 46 7.72 0.92 11.42
N GLN A 47 6.95 0.62 12.46
CA GLN A 47 5.59 0.11 12.28
C GLN A 47 4.70 1.13 11.56
N ASP A 48 4.86 2.42 11.87
CA ASP A 48 4.17 3.53 11.20
C ASP A 48 4.54 3.60 9.72
N ASP A 49 5.82 3.42 9.40
CA ASP A 49 6.29 3.34 8.03
C ASP A 49 5.67 2.20 7.23
N ILE A 50 5.40 1.05 7.87
CA ILE A 50 4.71 -0.08 7.22
C ILE A 50 3.24 0.25 7.03
N LYS A 51 2.59 0.89 8.02
CA LYS A 51 1.20 1.33 7.92
C LYS A 51 1.00 2.29 6.75
N ASP A 52 1.81 3.34 6.69
CA ASP A 52 1.74 4.34 5.62
C ASP A 52 2.03 3.72 4.26
N PHE A 53 2.96 2.77 4.22
CA PHE A 53 3.25 2.03 3.00
C PHE A 53 2.05 1.18 2.52
N LEU A 54 1.34 0.50 3.42
CA LEU A 54 0.15 -0.27 3.06
C LEU A 54 -1.01 0.65 2.62
N ASN A 55 -1.17 1.81 3.28
CA ASN A 55 -2.22 2.79 2.95
C ASN A 55 -2.13 3.32 1.51
N VAL A 56 -0.92 3.48 0.97
CA VAL A 56 -0.75 3.98 -0.41
C VAL A 56 -0.89 2.87 -1.47
N ARG A 57 -0.96 1.61 -1.08
CA ARG A 57 -0.94 0.43 -1.96
C ARG A 57 -2.35 -0.10 -2.23
N LYS A 58 -3.12 0.67 -3.03
CA LYS A 58 -4.49 0.32 -3.43
C LYS A 58 -4.59 -1.04 -4.12
N GLU A 59 -3.52 -1.53 -4.74
CA GLU A 59 -3.50 -2.84 -5.40
C GLU A 59 -3.77 -4.03 -4.46
N LEU A 60 -3.56 -3.86 -3.15
CA LEU A 60 -3.73 -4.91 -2.14
C LEU A 60 -5.19 -5.12 -1.72
N ASP A 61 -6.12 -4.26 -2.16
CA ASP A 61 -7.53 -4.26 -1.74
C ASP A 61 -7.71 -4.32 -0.20
N LEU A 62 -6.82 -3.66 0.55
CA LEU A 62 -6.94 -3.53 2.01
C LEU A 62 -7.76 -2.28 2.32
N GLU A 63 -8.80 -2.43 3.14
CA GLU A 63 -9.51 -1.27 3.70
C GLU A 63 -8.73 -0.70 4.90
N ASP A 64 -8.98 0.56 5.26
CA ASP A 64 -8.34 1.21 6.41
C ASP A 64 -8.50 0.40 7.71
N LYS A 65 -9.66 -0.26 7.88
CA LYS A 65 -9.93 -1.15 9.01
C LYS A 65 -8.98 -2.36 9.05
N ASP A 66 -8.62 -2.90 7.88
CA ASP A 66 -7.75 -4.08 7.78
C ASP A 66 -6.30 -3.70 8.07
N ILE A 67 -5.88 -2.52 7.61
CA ILE A 67 -4.56 -1.94 7.89
C ILE A 67 -4.43 -1.61 9.39
N ASN A 68 -5.45 -1.03 9.99
CA ASN A 68 -5.47 -0.75 11.43
C ASN A 68 -5.36 -2.04 12.25
N LYS A 69 -6.04 -3.14 11.87
CA LYS A 69 -5.87 -4.42 12.58
C LYS A 69 -4.45 -4.98 12.48
N LEU A 70 -3.80 -4.89 11.32
CA LEU A 70 -2.39 -5.29 11.17
C LEU A 70 -1.48 -4.44 12.05
N TYR A 71 -1.79 -3.15 12.18
CA TYR A 71 -1.10 -2.23 13.05
C TYR A 71 -1.34 -2.57 14.55
N ASP A 72 -2.59 -2.78 14.96
CA ASP A 72 -2.96 -3.04 16.36
C ASP A 72 -2.39 -4.36 16.88
N GLN A 73 -2.23 -5.36 16.00
CA GLN A 73 -1.58 -6.63 16.33
C GLN A 73 -0.05 -6.51 16.47
N ARG A 74 0.51 -5.29 16.42
CA ARG A 74 1.95 -5.02 16.45
C ARG A 74 2.71 -5.96 15.53
N VAL A 75 2.24 -6.09 14.28
CA VAL A 75 2.99 -6.80 13.24
C VAL A 75 4.28 -6.00 12.99
N MET A 76 5.28 -6.22 13.85
CA MET A 76 6.61 -5.64 13.73
C MET A 76 7.23 -6.09 12.41
N ASN A 77 8.21 -5.36 11.89
CA ASN A 77 8.85 -5.64 10.59
C ASN A 77 9.25 -7.10 10.39
N ASN A 78 9.76 -7.74 11.45
CA ASN A 78 10.18 -9.14 11.42
C ASN A 78 8.98 -10.11 11.28
N ILE A 79 7.82 -9.73 11.81
CA ILE A 79 6.57 -10.48 11.70
C ILE A 79 5.92 -10.21 10.33
N PHE A 80 6.02 -8.99 9.79
CA PHE A 80 5.43 -8.64 8.50
C PHE A 80 5.91 -9.57 7.37
N LEU A 81 7.21 -9.77 7.26
CA LEU A 81 7.79 -10.67 6.25
C LEU A 81 7.50 -12.16 6.51
N THR A 82 7.03 -12.51 7.71
CA THR A 82 6.72 -13.90 8.10
C THR A 82 5.22 -14.15 8.22
N LEU A 83 4.38 -13.17 7.82
CA LEU A 83 2.92 -13.31 7.78
C LEU A 83 2.53 -14.52 6.94
N LYS A 84 1.63 -15.33 7.48
CA LYS A 84 1.05 -16.49 6.80
C LYS A 84 -0.43 -16.27 6.58
N TYR A 85 -0.97 -16.91 5.55
CA TYR A 85 -2.40 -16.88 5.24
C TYR A 85 -3.28 -17.13 6.46
N LYS A 86 -2.98 -18.18 7.23
CA LYS A 86 -3.71 -18.53 8.46
C LYS A 86 -3.74 -17.41 9.50
N MET A 87 -2.71 -16.56 9.55
CA MET A 87 -2.66 -15.43 10.50
C MET A 87 -3.60 -14.32 10.02
N LEU A 88 -3.60 -14.01 8.72
CA LEU A 88 -4.41 -12.95 8.12
C LEU A 88 -5.92 -13.25 8.18
N VAL A 89 -6.32 -14.49 7.92
CA VAL A 89 -7.74 -14.89 7.92
C VAL A 89 -8.25 -15.35 9.29
N ASN A 90 -7.39 -15.41 10.30
CA ASN A 90 -7.79 -15.73 11.67
C ASN A 90 -8.86 -14.72 12.15
N PRO A 91 -9.87 -15.14 12.93
CA PRO A 91 -10.81 -14.25 13.62
C PRO A 91 -10.22 -12.98 14.27
N LEU A 92 -8.95 -13.00 14.67
CA LEU A 92 -8.25 -11.83 15.22
C LEU A 92 -8.01 -10.71 14.18
N LEU A 93 -7.59 -11.07 12.97
CA LEU A 93 -7.32 -10.09 11.90
C LEU A 93 -8.50 -9.97 10.93
N SER A 94 -9.20 -11.08 10.69
CA SER A 94 -10.35 -11.19 9.78
C SER A 94 -10.14 -10.41 8.47
N ILE A 95 -8.93 -10.50 7.90
CA ILE A 95 -8.64 -9.88 6.61
C ILE A 95 -9.40 -10.65 5.54
N PRO A 96 -10.09 -9.97 4.60
CA PRO A 96 -10.75 -10.62 3.50
C PRO A 96 -9.79 -11.54 2.74
N VAL A 97 -10.26 -12.75 2.38
CA VAL A 97 -9.44 -13.79 1.73
C VAL A 97 -8.70 -13.26 0.50
N ARG A 98 -9.38 -12.46 -0.34
CA ARG A 98 -8.80 -11.87 -1.55
C ARG A 98 -7.62 -10.94 -1.21
N SER A 99 -7.80 -10.06 -0.23
CA SER A 99 -6.79 -9.10 0.21
C SER A 99 -5.62 -9.82 0.88
N ALA A 100 -5.89 -10.88 1.66
CA ALA A 100 -4.87 -11.71 2.28
C ALA A 100 -3.97 -12.40 1.24
N ILE A 101 -4.56 -12.94 0.15
CA ILE A 101 -3.80 -13.55 -0.95
C ILE A 101 -2.87 -12.51 -1.61
N LYS A 102 -3.41 -11.34 -1.96
CA LYS A 102 -2.64 -10.25 -2.58
C LYS A 102 -1.48 -9.77 -1.69
N LEU A 103 -1.73 -9.65 -0.38
CA LEU A 103 -0.70 -9.26 0.58
C LEU A 103 0.43 -10.30 0.65
N LEU A 104 0.12 -11.59 0.62
CA LEU A 104 1.13 -12.65 0.62
C LEU A 104 1.93 -12.69 -0.68
N GLU A 105 1.28 -12.54 -1.83
CA GLU A 105 1.97 -12.41 -3.12
C GLU A 105 2.94 -11.23 -3.11
N PHE A 106 2.52 -10.12 -2.53
CA PHE A 106 3.35 -8.94 -2.35
C PHE A 106 4.56 -9.20 -1.44
N ILE A 107 4.36 -9.83 -0.28
CA ILE A 107 5.45 -10.20 0.64
C ILE A 107 6.44 -11.16 -0.04
N ASN A 108 5.94 -12.16 -0.78
CA ASN A 108 6.78 -13.09 -1.54
C ASN A 108 7.62 -12.37 -2.60
N LYS A 109 7.03 -11.36 -3.27
CA LYS A 109 7.73 -10.51 -4.24
C LYS A 109 8.86 -9.72 -3.58
N ILE A 110 8.64 -9.17 -2.37
CA ILE A 110 9.69 -8.48 -1.59
C ILE A 110 10.83 -9.44 -1.25
N GLN A 111 10.51 -10.66 -0.82
CA GLN A 111 11.49 -11.66 -0.42
C GLN A 111 12.34 -12.21 -1.56
N GLY A 112 12.05 -11.83 -2.82
CA GLY A 112 12.75 -12.35 -3.98
C GLY A 112 12.49 -13.83 -4.22
N ASN A 113 11.49 -14.42 -3.56
CA ASN A 113 11.13 -15.81 -3.79
C ASN A 113 10.57 -15.94 -5.21
N LYS A 114 11.23 -16.73 -6.05
CA LYS A 114 10.67 -17.17 -7.33
C LYS A 114 9.29 -17.72 -7.06
N ARG A 115 8.27 -17.12 -7.69
CA ARG A 115 6.85 -17.54 -7.72
C ARG A 115 6.67 -18.96 -7.19
N THR A 116 6.41 -19.11 -5.89
CA THR A 116 5.75 -20.31 -5.42
C THR A 116 4.31 -20.15 -5.86
N SER A 117 3.97 -20.81 -6.97
CA SER A 117 2.57 -21.03 -7.32
C SER A 117 1.85 -21.46 -6.05
N PHE A 118 0.83 -20.70 -5.65
CA PHE A 118 -0.09 -21.18 -4.63
C PHE A 118 -0.68 -22.48 -5.18
N SER A 119 -0.15 -23.61 -4.71
CA SER A 119 -0.69 -24.92 -5.03
C SER A 119 -2.16 -24.89 -4.67
N HIS A 120 -2.96 -25.26 -5.67
CA HIS A 120 -4.41 -25.28 -5.77
C HIS A 120 -5.06 -26.26 -4.77
N THR A 121 -4.69 -26.21 -3.48
CA THR A 121 -5.06 -27.26 -2.49
C THR A 121 -5.96 -26.79 -1.35
N LEU A 122 -6.42 -25.53 -1.34
CA LEU A 122 -7.35 -25.05 -0.30
C LEU A 122 -8.77 -24.73 -0.79
N TYR A 123 -9.15 -25.20 -1.99
CA TYR A 123 -10.54 -25.13 -2.47
C TYR A 123 -11.45 -26.22 -1.87
N HIS A 124 -10.95 -27.08 -0.96
CA HIS A 124 -11.69 -28.25 -0.48
C HIS A 124 -12.26 -28.16 0.95
N ILE A 125 -12.18 -27.02 1.63
CA ILE A 125 -12.78 -26.86 2.96
C ILE A 125 -13.89 -25.81 2.91
N CYS A 126 -14.94 -26.13 2.16
CA CYS A 126 -16.30 -25.61 2.32
C CYS A 126 -17.23 -26.58 1.58
N LYS A 127 -17.64 -27.64 2.28
CA LYS A 127 -18.83 -28.41 1.95
C LYS A 127 -19.62 -28.59 3.24
#